data_AF-A0AA97D8D4-F1
#
_entry.id   AF-A0AA97D8D4-F1
#
_cell.length_a   1.000
_cell.length_b   1.000
_cell.length_c   1.000
_cell.angle_alpha   90.00
_cell.angle_beta   90.00
_cell.angle_gamma   90.00
#
_symmetry.space_group_name_H-M   'P 1'
#
loop_
_entity.id
_entity.type
_entity.pdbx_description
1 polymer ?
#
loop_
_entity_poly.entity_id
_entity_poly.type
_entity_poly.pdbx_seq_one_letter_code
_entity_poly.pdbx_strand_id
1 'polypeptide(L)'
;MEQISGSVEGLEEKMKKATCEMLTLFLFEKHEMFVNEVATELESLSNGVFTISFPYAVIYRMERHGYVQLKDKHIAKDGRLRQFYEITDKGRSYLAELLDSYDKINKGISAILHSDGGIE
;
A
#
# COMPACT_ATOMS: atom_id res chain seq x y z
N MET A 1 12.25 -24.58 4.95
CA MET A 1 11.40 -23.48 4.44
C MET A 1 10.34 -23.28 5.50
N GLU A 2 10.60 -22.41 6.48
CA GLU A 2 9.71 -22.24 7.63
C GLU A 2 8.35 -21.73 7.16
N GLN A 3 7.31 -22.50 7.48
CA GLN A 3 5.94 -22.06 7.33
C GLN A 3 5.68 -20.96 8.37
N ILE A 4 5.63 -19.72 7.91
CA ILE A 4 5.15 -18.55 8.68
C ILE A 4 3.62 -18.63 8.80
N SER A 5 3.15 -19.73 9.38
CA SER A 5 1.75 -20.04 9.61
C SER A 5 1.57 -20.19 11.12
N GLY A 6 1.17 -19.11 11.80
CA GLY A 6 0.81 -19.14 13.23
C GLY A 6 1.56 -18.18 14.15
N SER A 7 2.43 -17.29 13.66
CA SER A 7 3.07 -16.24 14.49
C SER A 7 2.43 -14.86 14.30
N VAL A 8 2.60 -13.98 15.30
CA VAL A 8 2.14 -12.58 15.25
C VAL A 8 2.84 -11.84 14.11
N GLU A 9 4.15 -12.01 13.98
CA GLU A 9 4.94 -11.43 12.90
C GLU A 9 4.46 -11.91 11.52
N GLY A 10 4.01 -13.16 11.44
CA GLY A 10 3.43 -13.74 10.24
C GLY A 10 2.08 -13.14 9.85
N LEU A 11 1.25 -12.78 10.82
CA LEU A 11 0.03 -12.03 10.58
C LEU A 11 0.36 -10.62 10.08
N GLU A 12 1.26 -9.91 10.78
CA GLU A 12 1.68 -8.56 10.38
C GLU A 12 2.23 -8.53 8.96
N GLU A 13 3.12 -9.45 8.59
CA GLU A 13 3.71 -9.50 7.25
C GLU A 13 2.65 -9.76 6.17
N LYS A 14 1.68 -10.65 6.44
CA LYS A 14 0.57 -10.91 5.53
C LYS A 14 -0.33 -9.70 5.37
N MET A 15 -0.64 -8.99 6.46
CA MET A 15 -1.43 -7.75 6.40
C MET A 15 -0.69 -6.68 5.60
N LYS A 16 0.62 -6.48 5.86
CA LYS A 16 1.45 -5.53 5.09
C LYS A 16 1.45 -5.86 3.60
N LYS A 17 1.62 -7.13 3.24
CA LYS A 17 1.57 -7.59 1.84
C LYS A 17 0.20 -7.36 1.20
N ALA A 18 -0.88 -7.66 1.93
CA ALA A 18 -2.24 -7.51 1.44
C ALA A 18 -2.63 -6.04 1.21
N THR A 19 -2.14 -5.11 2.03
CA THR A 19 -2.48 -3.68 1.92
C THR A 19 -1.46 -2.84 1.16
N CYS A 20 -0.32 -3.41 0.75
CA CYS A 20 0.78 -2.66 0.13
C CYS A 20 0.36 -1.88 -1.12
N GLU A 21 -0.40 -2.50 -2.03
CA GLU A 21 -0.87 -1.81 -3.25
C GLU A 21 -1.83 -0.68 -2.92
N MET A 22 -2.77 -0.93 -2.00
CA MET A 22 -3.75 0.06 -1.55
C MET A 22 -3.06 1.30 -0.98
N LEU A 23 -2.12 1.11 -0.06
CA LEU A 23 -1.39 2.21 0.57
C LEU A 23 -0.48 2.93 -0.44
N THR A 24 0.15 2.20 -1.36
CA THR A 24 0.97 2.79 -2.43
C THR A 24 0.13 3.67 -3.36
N LEU A 25 -1.04 3.19 -3.80
CA LEU A 25 -1.97 3.97 -4.60
C LEU A 25 -2.53 5.18 -3.84
N PHE A 26 -2.83 5.01 -2.56
CA PHE A 26 -3.28 6.11 -1.71
C PHE A 26 -2.25 7.25 -1.65
N LEU A 27 -0.95 6.92 -1.58
CA LEU A 27 0.11 7.94 -1.65
C LEU A 27 0.16 8.63 -3.01
N PHE A 28 0.12 7.87 -4.11
CA PHE A 28 0.11 8.43 -5.47
C PHE A 28 -1.14 9.28 -5.78
N GLU A 29 -2.25 9.03 -5.09
CA GLU A 29 -3.44 9.89 -5.16
C GLU A 29 -3.15 11.31 -4.63
N LYS A 30 -2.31 11.44 -3.60
CA LYS A 30 -1.99 12.74 -2.98
C LYS A 30 -1.05 13.57 -3.83
N HIS A 31 -0.04 12.94 -4.43
CA HIS A 31 0.88 13.57 -5.37
C HIS A 31 1.73 12.53 -6.10
N GLU A 32 2.38 12.96 -7.18
CA GLU A 32 3.40 12.17 -7.87
C GLU A 32 4.64 11.94 -6.98
N MET A 33 5.24 10.76 -7.06
CA MET A 33 6.41 10.38 -6.26
C MET A 33 7.41 9.59 -7.11
N PHE A 34 8.68 9.60 -6.73
CA PHE A 34 9.65 8.64 -7.25
C PHE A 34 9.70 7.38 -6.36
N VAL A 35 10.17 6.26 -6.90
CA VAL A 35 10.04 4.93 -6.27
C VAL A 35 10.52 4.87 -4.81
N ASN A 36 11.66 5.49 -4.48
CA ASN A 36 12.19 5.43 -3.12
C ASN A 36 11.41 6.32 -2.14
N GLU A 37 10.77 7.39 -2.62
CA GLU A 37 9.94 8.28 -1.79
C GLU A 37 8.74 7.52 -1.23
N VAL A 38 8.12 6.64 -2.03
CA VAL A 38 7.01 5.78 -1.58
C VAL A 38 7.39 4.95 -0.35
N ALA A 39 8.58 4.33 -0.36
CA ALA A 39 9.02 3.53 0.78
C ALA A 39 9.25 4.38 2.04
N THR A 40 9.84 5.57 1.87
CA THR A 40 10.08 6.52 2.97
C THR A 40 8.77 7.06 3.56
N GLU A 41 7.79 7.41 2.72
CA GLU A 41 6.50 7.92 3.16
C GLU A 41 5.69 6.84 3.90
N LEU A 42 5.66 5.60 3.40
CA LEU A 42 5.00 4.49 4.08
C LEU A 42 5.58 4.24 5.47
N GLU A 43 6.90 4.23 5.59
CA GLU A 43 7.59 4.05 6.86
C GLU A 43 7.30 5.21 7.83
N SER A 44 7.40 6.45 7.34
CA SER A 44 7.18 7.64 8.16
C SER A 44 5.75 7.76 8.66
N LEU A 45 4.76 7.61 7.78
CA LEU A 45 3.33 7.75 8.12
C LEU A 45 2.83 6.64 9.04
N SER A 46 3.49 5.49 9.04
CA SER A 46 3.15 4.35 9.89
C SER A 46 3.97 4.26 11.18
N ASN A 47 4.81 5.26 11.49
CA ASN A 47 5.74 5.23 12.63
C ASN A 47 6.64 3.99 12.63
N GLY A 48 7.16 3.61 11.46
CA GLY A 48 8.07 2.46 11.29
C GLY A 48 7.37 1.09 11.19
N VAL A 49 6.05 1.01 11.33
CA VAL A 49 5.31 -0.26 11.27
C VAL A 49 5.31 -0.83 9.85
N PHE A 50 5.14 0.03 8.84
CA PHE A 50 5.02 -0.37 7.44
C PHE A 50 6.31 -0.05 6.68
N THR A 51 7.14 -1.07 6.47
CA THR A 51 8.37 -0.96 5.68
C THR A 51 8.31 -1.87 4.47
N ILE A 52 8.84 -1.39 3.33
CA ILE A 52 8.94 -2.19 2.10
C ILE A 52 10.37 -2.18 1.57
N SER A 53 10.97 -3.36 1.46
CA SER A 53 12.35 -3.49 0.97
C SER A 53 12.47 -3.36 -0.55
N PHE A 54 11.39 -3.62 -1.29
CA PHE A 54 11.40 -3.67 -2.76
C PHE A 54 10.25 -2.85 -3.39
N PRO A 55 10.24 -1.52 -3.24
CA PRO A 55 9.18 -0.66 -3.78
C PRO A 55 9.06 -0.73 -5.32
N TYR A 56 10.16 -1.04 -6.02
CA TYR A 56 10.14 -1.26 -7.47
C TYR A 56 9.20 -2.39 -7.89
N ALA A 57 9.15 -3.49 -7.13
CA ALA A 57 8.35 -4.66 -7.51
C ALA A 57 6.84 -4.38 -7.46
N VAL A 58 6.38 -3.57 -6.50
CA VAL A 58 4.97 -3.16 -6.40
C VAL A 58 4.64 -2.12 -7.46
N ILE A 59 5.48 -1.11 -7.65
CA ILE A 59 5.23 -0.02 -8.61
C ILE A 59 5.23 -0.55 -10.05
N TYR A 60 6.20 -1.39 -10.44
CA TYR A 60 6.21 -1.98 -11.79
C TYR A 60 5.02 -2.90 -12.04
N ARG A 61 4.53 -3.61 -11.02
CA ARG A 61 3.32 -4.42 -11.16
C ARG A 61 2.11 -3.51 -11.38
N MET A 62 1.96 -2.46 -10.60
CA MET A 62 0.90 -1.47 -10.74
C MET A 62 0.95 -0.76 -12.10
N GLU A 63 2.13 -0.42 -12.60
CA GLU A 63 2.35 0.15 -13.93
C GLU A 63 1.91 -0.81 -15.04
N ARG A 64 2.29 -2.09 -14.96
CA ARG A 64 1.85 -3.12 -15.93
C ARG A 64 0.33 -3.29 -15.95
N HIS A 65 -0.34 -3.07 -14.81
CA HIS A 65 -1.81 -3.09 -14.74
C HIS A 65 -2.44 -1.75 -15.15
N GLY A 66 -1.64 -0.72 -15.40
CA GLY A 66 -2.08 0.62 -15.79
C GLY A 66 -2.67 1.43 -14.64
N TYR A 67 -2.35 1.10 -13.39
CA TYR A 67 -2.81 1.84 -12.21
C TYR A 67 -1.95 3.07 -11.91
N VAL A 68 -0.69 3.03 -12.32
CA VAL A 68 0.24 4.16 -12.29
C VAL A 68 0.93 4.27 -13.64
N GLN A 69 1.47 5.45 -13.94
CA GLN A 69 2.23 5.70 -15.17
C GLN A 69 3.44 6.59 -14.90
N LEU A 70 4.43 6.51 -15.78
CA LEU A 70 5.58 7.42 -15.75
C LEU A 70 5.14 8.86 -16.03
N LYS A 71 5.75 9.79 -15.30
CA LYS A 71 5.63 11.23 -15.52
C LYS A 71 6.93 11.83 -16.05
N ASP A 72 6.96 13.13 -16.32
CA ASP A 72 8.21 13.83 -16.63
C ASP A 72 9.19 13.78 -15.46
N LYS A 73 10.48 13.74 -15.80
CA LYS A 73 11.55 13.81 -14.81
C LYS A 73 11.64 15.23 -14.28
N HIS A 74 11.74 15.38 -12.97
CA HIS A 74 12.03 16.66 -12.34
C HIS A 74 12.98 16.51 -11.16
N ILE A 75 13.47 17.65 -10.66
CA ILE A 75 14.43 17.70 -9.55
C ILE A 75 13.67 17.43 -8.26
N ALA A 76 14.02 16.34 -7.57
CA ALA A 76 13.49 16.02 -6.26
C ALA A 76 14.06 16.96 -5.17
N LYS A 77 13.51 16.91 -3.95
CA LYS A 77 13.94 17.74 -2.81
C LYS A 77 15.44 17.61 -2.49
N ASP A 78 16.06 16.48 -2.83
CA ASP A 78 17.51 16.23 -2.65
C ASP A 78 18.39 16.84 -3.76
N GLY A 79 17.80 17.58 -4.70
CA GLY A 79 18.49 18.21 -5.83
C GLY A 79 18.80 17.27 -7.00
N ARG A 80 18.35 16.01 -6.97
CA ARG A 80 18.66 15.03 -8.02
C ARG A 80 17.48 14.91 -8.99
N LEU A 81 17.79 14.78 -10.28
CA LEU A 81 16.79 14.46 -11.30
C LEU A 81 16.29 13.02 -11.08
N ARG A 82 14.98 12.87 -10.89
CA ARG A 82 14.33 11.56 -10.67
C ARG A 82 13.22 11.33 -11.69
N GLN A 83 12.94 10.07 -11.93
CA GLN A 83 11.77 9.61 -12.67
C GLN A 83 10.60 9.46 -11.70
N PHE A 84 9.51 10.19 -11.95
CA PHE A 84 8.31 10.17 -11.14
C PHE A 84 7.24 9.27 -11.75
N TYR A 85 6.34 8.82 -10.88
CA TYR A 85 5.11 8.12 -11.22
C TYR A 85 3.91 8.91 -10.68
N GLU A 86 2.80 8.83 -11.41
CA GLU A 86 1.51 9.34 -10.96
C GLU A 86 0.43 8.26 -11.08
N ILE A 87 -0.64 8.39 -10.30
CA ILE A 87 -1.81 7.52 -10.40
C ILE A 87 -2.62 7.85 -11.66
N THR A 88 -3.15 6.82 -12.33
CA THR A 88 -4.06 6.98 -13.47
C THR A 88 -5.52 6.99 -12.99
N ASP A 89 -6.48 7.34 -13.87
CA ASP A 89 -7.91 7.23 -13.53
C ASP A 89 -8.32 5.77 -13.23
N LYS A 90 -7.72 4.81 -13.93
CA LYS A 90 -7.88 3.39 -13.63
C LYS A 90 -7.35 3.04 -12.24
N GLY A 91 -6.19 3.59 -11.88
CA GLY A 91 -5.62 3.43 -10.54
C GLY A 91 -6.49 4.02 -9.44
N ARG A 92 -7.10 5.20 -9.67
CA ARG A 92 -8.04 5.83 -8.73
C ARG A 92 -9.29 4.98 -8.53
N SER A 93 -9.83 4.43 -9.63
CA SER A 93 -10.99 3.53 -9.57
C SER A 93 -10.67 2.26 -8.77
N TYR A 94 -9.52 1.63 -9.06
CA TYR A 94 -9.06 0.46 -8.32
C TYR A 94 -8.75 0.75 -6.84
N LEU A 95 -8.18 1.92 -6.53
CA LEU A 95 -7.97 2.37 -5.15
C LEU A 95 -9.30 2.46 -4.38
N ALA A 96 -10.35 2.99 -5.00
CA ALA A 96 -11.66 3.06 -4.37
C ALA A 96 -12.22 1.66 -4.03
N GLU A 97 -12.07 0.69 -4.94
CA GLU A 97 -12.45 -0.71 -4.71
C GLU A 97 -11.64 -1.36 -3.58
N LEU A 98 -10.32 -1.09 -3.53
CA LEU A 98 -9.45 -1.59 -2.47
C LEU A 98 -9.84 -1.03 -1.09
N LEU A 99 -10.15 0.27 -1.01
CA LEU A 99 -10.56 0.93 0.22
C LEU A 99 -11.90 0.40 0.72
N ASP A 100 -12.88 0.21 -0.17
CA ASP A 100 -14.19 -0.40 0.18
C ASP A 100 -14.01 -1.83 0.70
N SER A 101 -13.21 -2.65 0.01
CA SER A 101 -12.94 -4.02 0.45
C SER A 101 -12.20 -4.06 1.79
N TYR A 102 -11.23 -3.17 2.01
CA TYR A 102 -10.49 -3.07 3.28
C TYR A 102 -11.44 -2.68 4.42
N ASP A 103 -12.26 -1.65 4.23
CA ASP A 103 -13.23 -1.21 5.23
C ASP A 103 -14.25 -2.31 5.57
N LYS A 104 -14.79 -2.98 4.54
CA LYS A 104 -15.73 -4.11 4.72
C LYS A 104 -15.13 -5.23 5.57
N ILE A 105 -13.89 -5.63 5.30
CA ILE A 105 -13.20 -6.68 6.08
C ILE A 105 -12.97 -6.23 7.52
N ASN A 106 -12.47 -5.00 7.73
CA ASN A 106 -12.20 -4.50 9.08
C ASN A 106 -13.48 -4.33 9.89
N LYS A 107 -14.59 -3.91 9.27
CA LYS A 107 -15.91 -3.88 9.92
C LYS A 107 -16.36 -5.27 10.34
N GLY A 108 -16.20 -6.28 9.48
CA GLY A 108 -16.51 -7.66 9.82
C GLY A 108 -15.68 -8.19 10.99
N ILE A 109 -14.36 -7.95 10.97
CA ILE A 109 -13.44 -8.33 12.06
C ILE A 109 -13.85 -7.63 13.36
N SER A 110 -14.05 -6.31 13.30
CA SER A 110 -14.44 -5.51 14.45
C SER A 110 -15.78 -5.97 15.03
N ALA A 111 -16.77 -6.26 14.20
CA ALA A 111 -18.06 -6.78 14.65
C ALA A 111 -17.92 -8.10 15.42
N ILE A 112 -17.04 -9.00 14.98
CA ILE A 112 -16.74 -10.26 15.70
C ILE A 112 -16.04 -9.97 17.02
N LEU A 113 -15.01 -9.13 17.03
CA LEU A 113 -14.22 -8.82 18.24
C LEU A 113 -15.03 -8.11 19.32
N HIS A 114 -16.07 -7.37 18.94
CA HIS A 114 -16.99 -6.68 19.86
C HIS A 114 -18.33 -7.42 20.02
N SER A 115 -18.46 -8.65 19.50
CA SER A 115 -19.65 -9.45 19.73
C SER A 115 -19.59 -10.03 21.15
N ASP A 116 -20.46 -9.53 22.03
CA ASP A 116 -20.60 -10.04 23.39
C ASP A 116 -21.30 -11.42 23.35
N GLY A 117 -20.53 -12.50 23.13
CA GLY A 117 -20.90 -13.86 23.54
C GLY A 117 -22.14 -14.51 22.90
N GLY A 118 -22.71 -13.96 21.83
CA GLY A 118 -23.84 -14.54 21.10
C GLY A 118 -23.42 -15.55 20.03
N ILE A 119 -22.57 -16.51 20.37
CA ILE A 119 -22.41 -17.73 19.56
C ILE A 119 -23.33 -18.77 20.21
N GLU A 120 -24.61 -18.77 19.84
CA GLU A 120 -25.47 -19.95 20.04
C GLU A 120 -25.10 -21.06 19.05
#